data_AF-L1J8Y2-F1
#
_entry.id   AF-L1J8Y2-F1
#
_cell.length_a   1.000
_cell.length_b   1.000
_cell.length_c   1.000
_cell.angle_alpha   90.00
_cell.angle_beta   90.00
_cell.angle_gamma   90.00
#
_symmetry.space_group_name_H-M   'P 1'
#
loop_
_entity.id
_entity.type
_entity.pdbx_description
1 polymer ?
#
loop_
_entity_poly.entity_id
_entity_poly.type
_entity_poly.pdbx_seq_one_letter_code
_entity_poly.pdbx_strand_id
1 'polypeptide(L)'
;MRWMVYVLAAHAIVAMVDKGEGRKGAAIVISTLCLLCLLCRSDLVSWASRQGSLVYYGVDGLRRYLEDKGVAFVDVGIALFCYEMLGVLVLLSFWLACFVMQPVKQCFLQPIGTLVGVTRDIFGQGFMRTAEDSYKLVLEKVHSKFADIAKRMQVDPVRLSTAYAEGAICRGLLKPLLVPMKLYGAYLLVRGWRHVMMNLSSLQKQVL
;
A
#
# COMPACT_ATOMS: atom_id res chain seq x y z
N MET A 1 24.49 -14.64 -1.87
CA MET A 1 24.33 -13.29 -2.46
C MET A 1 22.89 -12.94 -2.89
N ARG A 2 21.98 -13.90 -3.17
CA ARG A 2 20.58 -13.63 -3.58
C ARG A 2 19.76 -12.78 -2.60
N TRP A 3 19.98 -12.92 -1.29
CA TRP A 3 19.29 -12.14 -0.25
C TRP A 3 19.65 -10.64 -0.27
N MET A 4 20.86 -10.27 -0.69
CA MET A 4 21.25 -8.85 -0.80
C MET A 4 20.48 -8.13 -1.90
N VAL A 5 20.09 -8.83 -2.98
CA VAL A 5 19.32 -8.23 -4.09
C VAL A 5 17.88 -7.94 -3.66
N TYR A 6 17.25 -8.83 -2.89
CA TYR A 6 15.93 -8.59 -2.31
C TYR A 6 15.96 -7.45 -1.29
N VAL A 7 17.01 -7.36 -0.49
CA VAL A 7 17.20 -6.27 0.49
C VAL A 7 17.47 -4.93 -0.21
N LEU A 8 18.25 -4.90 -1.30
CA LEU A 8 18.48 -3.70 -2.10
C LEU A 8 17.23 -3.26 -2.86
N ALA A 9 16.47 -4.19 -3.43
CA ALA A 9 15.20 -3.89 -4.10
C ALA A 9 14.16 -3.37 -3.10
N ALA A 10 14.06 -3.99 -1.92
CA ALA A 10 13.22 -3.51 -0.83
C ALA A 10 13.67 -2.12 -0.34
N HIS A 11 14.98 -1.87 -0.19
CA HIS A 11 15.51 -0.57 0.19
C HIS A 11 15.26 0.52 -0.88
N ALA A 12 15.38 0.19 -2.16
CA ALA A 12 15.07 1.10 -3.26
C ALA A 12 13.57 1.44 -3.31
N ILE A 13 12.70 0.44 -3.10
CA ILE A 13 11.24 0.63 -3.01
C ILE A 13 10.90 1.52 -1.80
N VAL A 14 11.55 1.32 -0.66
CA VAL A 14 11.36 2.14 0.55
C VAL A 14 11.84 3.58 0.32
N ALA A 15 13.02 3.78 -0.27
CA ALA A 15 13.59 5.10 -0.55
C ALA A 15 12.80 5.89 -1.62
N MET A 16 12.15 5.21 -2.56
CA MET A 16 11.30 5.86 -3.59
C MET A 16 9.90 6.21 -3.08
N VAL A 17 9.36 5.40 -2.17
CA VAL A 17 8.09 5.68 -1.50
C VAL A 17 8.21 6.88 -0.55
N ASP A 18 9.40 7.13 -0.02
CA ASP A 18 9.72 8.29 0.82
C ASP A 18 9.66 9.64 0.06
N LYS A 19 9.76 9.62 -1.28
CA LYS A 19 9.74 10.84 -2.12
C LYS A 19 8.37 11.25 -2.67
N GLY A 20 7.29 10.57 -2.28
CA GLY A 20 5.91 11.09 -2.47
C GLY A 20 5.36 11.12 -3.90
N GLU A 21 6.00 10.50 -4.89
CA GLU A 21 5.49 10.43 -6.27
C GLU A 21 4.73 9.10 -6.53
N GLY A 22 3.49 9.00 -6.02
CA GLY A 22 2.71 7.76 -6.01
C GLY A 22 2.46 7.08 -7.37
N ARG A 23 2.40 7.83 -8.48
CA ARG A 23 2.19 7.24 -9.83
C ARG A 23 3.48 6.70 -10.45
N LYS A 24 4.61 7.38 -10.24
CA LYS A 24 5.93 6.90 -10.71
C LYS A 24 6.44 5.76 -9.83
N GLY A 25 6.15 5.79 -8.53
CA GLY A 25 6.46 4.70 -7.60
C GLY A 25 5.73 3.40 -7.95
N ALA A 26 4.45 3.45 -8.31
CA ALA A 26 3.72 2.26 -8.77
C ALA A 26 4.27 1.70 -10.09
N ALA A 27 4.56 2.58 -11.06
CA ALA A 27 5.19 2.17 -12.32
C ALA A 27 6.56 1.54 -12.06
N ILE A 28 7.37 2.09 -11.15
CA ILE A 28 8.68 1.56 -10.82
C ILE A 28 8.57 0.27 -10.01
N VAL A 29 7.63 0.12 -9.08
CA VAL A 29 7.43 -1.15 -8.36
C VAL A 29 6.96 -2.24 -9.31
N ILE A 30 6.04 -1.94 -10.24
CA ILE A 30 5.60 -2.88 -11.28
C ILE A 30 6.77 -3.18 -12.23
N SER A 31 7.50 -2.18 -12.70
CA SER A 31 8.70 -2.36 -13.53
C SER A 31 9.79 -3.11 -12.80
N THR A 32 9.97 -2.94 -11.49
CA THR A 32 10.98 -3.61 -10.66
C THR A 32 10.56 -5.02 -10.30
N LEU A 33 9.25 -5.29 -10.12
CA LEU A 33 8.71 -6.65 -10.02
C LEU A 33 8.84 -7.38 -11.37
N CYS A 34 8.55 -6.71 -12.48
CA CYS A 34 8.83 -7.23 -13.83
C CYS A 34 10.34 -7.43 -14.03
N LEU A 35 11.21 -6.52 -13.58
CA LEU A 35 12.67 -6.65 -13.67
C LEU A 35 13.18 -7.75 -12.75
N LEU A 36 12.61 -7.95 -11.55
CA LEU A 36 12.94 -9.05 -10.65
C LEU A 36 12.49 -10.39 -11.23
N CYS A 37 11.31 -10.43 -11.86
CA CYS A 37 10.87 -11.60 -12.64
C CYS A 37 11.83 -11.87 -13.81
N LEU A 38 12.38 -10.83 -14.44
CA LEU A 38 13.41 -10.94 -15.49
C LEU A 38 14.81 -11.30 -14.96
N LEU A 39 15.18 -10.85 -13.76
CA LEU A 39 16.51 -11.10 -13.14
C LEU A 39 16.57 -12.45 -12.45
N CYS A 40 15.49 -12.90 -11.77
CA CYS A 40 15.32 -14.30 -11.38
C CYS A 40 15.30 -15.24 -12.61
N ARG A 41 14.97 -14.69 -13.78
CA ARG A 41 15.09 -15.39 -15.07
C ARG A 41 16.53 -15.49 -15.56
N SER A 42 17.49 -14.63 -15.19
CA SER A 42 18.84 -14.66 -15.80
C SER A 42 19.58 -15.98 -15.57
N ASP A 43 19.38 -16.62 -14.41
CA ASP A 43 19.86 -17.99 -14.16
C ASP A 43 19.06 -19.04 -14.94
N LEU A 44 17.75 -18.84 -15.13
CA LEU A 44 16.84 -19.73 -15.89
C LEU A 44 16.97 -19.57 -17.44
N VAL A 45 17.43 -18.41 -17.90
CA VAL A 45 17.67 -18.01 -19.30
C VAL A 45 18.89 -18.72 -19.85
N SER A 46 19.90 -18.99 -19.01
CA SER A 46 21.02 -19.86 -19.40
C SER A 46 20.55 -21.28 -19.78
N TRP A 47 19.47 -21.76 -19.16
CA TRP A 47 18.88 -23.07 -19.44
C TRP A 47 17.87 -23.03 -20.60
N ALA A 48 17.01 -22.00 -20.66
CA ALA A 48 16.02 -21.83 -21.73
C ALA A 48 16.61 -21.40 -23.09
N SER A 49 17.78 -20.75 -23.09
CA SER A 49 18.50 -20.37 -24.32
C SER A 49 18.94 -21.58 -25.16
N ARG A 50 18.97 -22.80 -24.61
CA ARG A 50 19.27 -24.02 -25.37
C ARG A 50 18.07 -24.58 -26.16
N GLN A 51 16.85 -24.09 -25.92
CA GLN A 51 15.63 -24.65 -26.53
C GLN A 51 14.93 -23.75 -27.57
N GLY A 52 15.56 -22.67 -28.02
CA GLY A 52 15.13 -21.95 -29.24
C GLY A 52 13.75 -21.29 -29.20
N SER A 53 13.11 -21.18 -28.04
CA SER A 53 11.79 -20.54 -27.92
C SER A 53 11.95 -19.10 -27.47
N LEU A 54 11.89 -18.19 -28.44
CA LEU A 54 11.93 -16.74 -28.26
C LEU A 54 10.63 -16.31 -27.57
N VAL A 55 10.63 -16.28 -26.23
CA VAL A 55 9.38 -16.08 -25.49
C VAL A 55 8.95 -14.61 -25.53
N TYR A 56 8.03 -14.31 -26.44
CA TYR A 56 7.15 -13.15 -26.43
C TYR A 56 6.28 -13.20 -25.16
N TYR A 57 6.67 -12.53 -24.09
CA TYR A 57 5.79 -12.27 -22.95
C TYR A 57 5.01 -10.97 -23.19
N GLY A 58 4.21 -10.97 -24.25
CA GLY A 58 3.06 -10.08 -24.38
C GLY A 58 1.89 -10.59 -23.52
N VAL A 59 0.75 -9.90 -23.57
CA VAL A 59 -0.50 -10.29 -22.90
C VAL A 59 -0.85 -11.76 -23.16
N ASP A 60 -0.54 -12.27 -24.36
CA ASP A 60 -0.75 -13.66 -24.76
C ASP A 60 0.10 -14.69 -23.97
N GLY A 61 1.32 -14.33 -23.56
CA GLY A 61 2.17 -15.20 -22.77
C GLY A 61 1.65 -15.39 -21.35
N LEU A 62 1.18 -14.29 -20.73
CA LEU A 62 0.53 -14.34 -19.41
C LEU A 62 -0.79 -15.13 -19.48
N ARG A 63 -1.58 -14.91 -20.54
CA ARG A 63 -2.84 -15.63 -20.75
C ARG A 63 -2.62 -17.14 -20.84
N ARG A 64 -1.68 -17.59 -21.68
CA ARG A 64 -1.35 -19.03 -21.81
C ARG A 64 -0.88 -19.63 -20.48
N TYR A 65 -0.04 -18.90 -19.75
CA TYR A 65 0.41 -19.36 -18.42
C TYR A 65 -0.76 -19.52 -17.43
N LEU A 66 -1.73 -18.59 -17.43
CA LEU A 66 -2.91 -18.68 -16.58
C LEU A 66 -3.83 -19.82 -17.00
N GLU A 67 -4.03 -19.99 -18.31
CA GLU A 67 -4.79 -21.10 -18.89
C GLU A 67 -4.18 -22.47 -18.54
N ASP A 68 -2.85 -22.62 -18.63
CA ASP A 68 -2.10 -23.82 -18.20
C ASP A 68 -2.28 -24.12 -16.70
N LYS A 69 -2.55 -23.09 -15.89
CA LYS A 69 -2.83 -23.22 -14.45
C LYS A 69 -4.32 -23.35 -14.14
N GLY A 70 -5.20 -23.38 -15.15
CA GLY A 70 -6.65 -23.45 -14.96
C GLY A 70 -7.24 -22.19 -14.31
N VAL A 71 -6.57 -21.06 -14.47
CA VAL A 71 -7.00 -19.75 -13.96
C VAL A 71 -7.52 -18.93 -15.14
N ALA A 72 -8.79 -18.53 -15.08
CA ALA A 72 -9.34 -17.67 -16.11
C ALA A 72 -8.71 -16.27 -15.99
N PHE A 73 -8.45 -15.61 -17.12
CA PHE A 73 -7.92 -14.25 -17.12
C PHE A 73 -8.84 -13.25 -16.38
N VAL A 74 -10.15 -13.49 -16.43
CA VAL A 74 -11.16 -12.72 -15.69
C VAL A 74 -10.96 -12.81 -14.17
N ASP A 75 -10.55 -13.97 -13.65
CA ASP A 75 -10.30 -14.17 -12.22
C ASP A 75 -9.15 -13.27 -11.73
N VAL A 76 -8.15 -12.99 -12.58
CA VAL A 76 -7.04 -12.08 -12.26
C VAL A 76 -7.52 -10.63 -12.14
N GLY A 77 -8.42 -10.20 -13.03
CA GLY A 77 -9.03 -8.87 -12.95
C GLY A 77 -9.83 -8.68 -11.66
N ILE A 78 -10.64 -9.68 -11.30
CA ILE A 78 -11.40 -9.69 -10.04
C ILE A 78 -10.45 -9.66 -8.84
N ALA A 79 -9.38 -10.46 -8.86
CA ALA A 79 -8.39 -10.48 -7.79
C ALA A 79 -7.72 -9.11 -7.57
N LEU A 80 -7.35 -8.44 -8.66
CA LEU A 80 -6.76 -7.10 -8.61
C LEU A 80 -7.75 -6.08 -8.04
N PHE A 81 -9.01 -6.14 -8.49
CA PHE A 81 -10.06 -5.27 -7.98
C PHE A 81 -10.29 -5.48 -6.47
N CYS A 82 -10.39 -6.73 -6.01
CA CYS A 82 -10.53 -7.06 -4.59
C CYS A 82 -9.31 -6.57 -3.78
N TYR A 83 -8.10 -6.69 -4.32
CA TYR A 83 -6.88 -6.22 -3.67
C TYR A 83 -6.90 -4.69 -3.45
N GLU A 84 -7.27 -3.92 -4.48
CA GLU A 84 -7.37 -2.46 -4.37
C GLU A 84 -8.49 -2.03 -3.42
N MET A 85 -9.66 -2.69 -3.49
CA MET A 85 -10.78 -2.43 -2.58
C MET A 85 -10.41 -2.71 -1.12
N LEU A 86 -9.75 -3.83 -0.85
CA LEU A 86 -9.22 -4.12 0.48
C LEU A 86 -8.19 -3.07 0.90
N GLY A 87 -7.41 -2.56 -0.04
CA GLY A 87 -6.46 -1.48 0.17
C GLY A 87 -7.12 -0.18 0.64
N VAL A 88 -8.21 0.21 -0.01
CA VAL A 88 -9.02 1.39 0.33
C VAL A 88 -9.73 1.20 1.67
N LEU A 89 -10.38 0.05 1.89
CA LEU A 89 -11.07 -0.28 3.14
C LEU A 89 -10.13 -0.19 4.34
N VAL A 90 -8.93 -0.76 4.22
CA VAL A 90 -7.94 -0.69 5.27
C VAL A 90 -7.45 0.74 5.50
N LEU A 91 -7.24 1.53 4.44
CA LEU A 91 -6.89 2.94 4.61
C LEU A 91 -7.99 3.71 5.35
N LEU A 92 -9.25 3.51 4.97
CA LEU A 92 -10.39 4.17 5.61
C LEU A 92 -10.54 3.73 7.07
N SER A 93 -10.34 2.44 7.38
CA SER A 93 -10.43 1.95 8.75
C SER A 93 -9.31 2.51 9.64
N PHE A 94 -8.08 2.59 9.14
CA PHE A 94 -6.98 3.25 9.87
C PHE A 94 -7.26 4.73 10.11
N TRP A 95 -7.74 5.43 9.08
CA TRP A 95 -8.06 6.84 9.19
C TRP A 95 -9.18 7.08 10.20
N LEU A 96 -10.25 6.27 10.15
CA LEU A 96 -11.35 6.34 11.11
C LEU A 96 -10.88 6.02 12.54
N ALA A 97 -10.05 4.99 12.71
CA ALA A 97 -9.48 4.64 14.02
C ALA A 97 -8.63 5.78 14.58
N CYS A 98 -7.78 6.41 13.76
CA CYS A 98 -6.99 7.57 14.17
C CYS A 98 -7.87 8.78 14.47
N PHE A 99 -8.98 8.96 13.75
CA PHE A 99 -9.92 10.04 14.01
C PHE A 99 -10.63 9.89 15.37
N VAL A 100 -11.02 8.66 15.72
CA VAL A 100 -11.69 8.36 16.99
C VAL A 100 -10.71 8.37 18.16
N MET A 101 -9.57 7.69 18.04
CA MET A 101 -8.66 7.44 19.16
C MET A 101 -7.52 8.45 19.29
N GLN A 102 -7.07 9.07 18.19
CA GLN A 102 -5.87 9.93 18.14
C GLN A 102 -4.65 9.31 18.84
N PRO A 103 -4.20 8.12 18.42
CA PRO A 103 -3.19 7.35 19.16
C PRO A 103 -1.86 8.08 19.34
N VAL A 104 -1.45 8.93 18.40
CA VAL A 104 -0.17 9.66 18.53
C VAL A 104 -0.27 10.72 19.60
N LYS A 105 -1.39 11.45 19.67
CA LYS A 105 -1.64 12.42 20.74
C LYS A 105 -1.63 11.78 22.12
N GLN A 106 -2.31 10.64 22.26
CA GLN A 106 -2.46 9.97 23.56
C GLN A 106 -1.19 9.22 23.98
N CYS A 107 -0.58 8.45 23.09
CA CYS A 107 0.53 7.57 23.45
C CYS A 107 1.91 8.22 23.32
N PHE A 108 2.14 9.08 22.31
CA PHE A 108 3.48 9.59 22.02
C PHE A 108 3.67 11.04 22.46
N LEU A 109 2.71 11.93 22.18
CA LEU A 109 2.89 13.36 22.45
C LEU A 109 2.82 13.71 23.94
N GLN A 110 2.02 13.02 24.75
CA GLN A 110 2.01 13.24 26.20
C GLN A 110 3.37 12.98 26.87
N PRO A 111 4.01 11.80 26.70
CA PRO A 111 5.31 11.53 27.31
C PRO A 111 6.45 12.33 26.65
N ILE A 112 6.33 12.65 25.35
CA ILE A 112 7.29 13.55 24.71
C ILE A 112 7.13 14.97 25.25
N GLY A 113 5.92 15.44 25.53
CA GLY A 113 5.70 16.78 26.10
C GLY A 113 6.37 16.96 27.46
N THR A 114 6.34 15.95 28.32
CA THR A 114 7.07 15.97 29.59
C THR A 114 8.59 15.93 29.39
N LEU A 115 9.09 15.12 28.45
CA LEU A 115 10.52 15.07 28.09
C LEU A 115 11.02 16.35 27.39
N VAL A 116 10.19 16.97 26.56
CA VAL A 116 10.48 18.24 25.87
C VAL A 116 10.51 19.39 26.87
N GLY A 117 9.67 19.37 27.90
CA GLY A 117 9.77 20.30 29.02
C GLY A 117 11.17 20.28 29.68
N VAL A 118 11.78 19.10 29.79
CA VAL A 118 13.13 18.92 30.35
C VAL A 118 14.23 19.24 29.34
N THR A 119 14.02 18.90 28.06
CA THR A 119 15.03 19.09 27.01
C THR A 119 14.96 20.46 26.32
N ARG A 120 13.96 21.30 26.63
CA ARG A 120 13.85 22.69 26.15
C ARG A 120 15.05 23.55 26.54
N ASP A 121 15.71 23.20 27.65
CA ASP A 121 16.93 23.86 28.10
C ASP A 121 18.18 23.37 27.35
N ILE A 122 18.10 22.20 26.69
CA ILE A 122 19.22 21.55 25.99
C ILE A 122 19.15 21.81 24.47
N PHE A 123 17.96 21.71 23.88
CA PHE A 123 17.73 22.02 22.47
C PHE A 123 17.38 23.49 22.31
N GLY A 124 18.35 24.28 21.86
CA GLY A 124 18.19 25.73 21.68
C GLY A 124 16.97 26.13 20.84
N GLN A 125 16.45 27.35 21.09
CA GLN A 125 15.20 27.88 20.51
C GLN A 125 15.11 27.80 18.97
N GLY A 126 16.24 27.74 18.26
CA GLY A 126 16.29 27.67 16.80
C GLY A 126 15.71 26.37 16.21
N PHE A 127 15.91 25.23 16.88
CA PHE A 127 15.38 23.95 16.40
C PHE A 127 13.85 23.91 16.50
N MET A 128 13.31 24.41 17.62
CA MET A 128 11.86 24.47 17.85
C MET A 128 11.15 25.38 16.83
N ARG A 129 11.72 26.55 16.51
CA ARG A 129 11.16 27.44 15.48
C ARG A 129 11.11 26.77 14.11
N THR A 130 12.19 26.09 13.72
CA THR A 130 12.28 25.40 12.42
C THR A 130 11.25 24.28 12.30
N ALA A 131 11.06 23.51 13.38
CA ALA A 131 10.04 22.45 13.43
C ALA A 131 8.62 23.03 13.38
N GLU A 132 8.37 24.13 14.08
CA GLU A 132 7.06 24.81 14.11
C GLU A 132 6.69 25.39 12.74
N ASP A 133 7.64 26.02 12.05
CA ASP A 133 7.42 26.59 10.71
C ASP A 133 7.16 25.48 9.68
N SER A 134 7.91 24.38 9.76
CA SER A 134 7.69 23.21 8.91
C SER A 134 6.31 22.59 9.17
N TYR A 135 5.88 22.53 10.43
CA TYR A 135 4.56 22.04 10.81
C TYR A 135 3.45 22.95 10.26
N LYS A 136 3.58 24.27 10.38
CA LYS A 136 2.60 25.24 9.87
C LYS A 136 2.41 25.12 8.35
N LEU A 137 3.50 25.01 7.59
CA LEU A 137 3.43 24.85 6.12
C LEU A 137 2.73 23.57 5.70
N VAL A 138 3.00 22.46 6.39
CA VAL A 138 2.33 21.18 6.12
C VAL A 138 0.86 21.26 6.53
N LEU A 139 0.57 21.84 7.70
CA LEU A 139 -0.78 22.00 8.19
C LEU A 139 -1.62 22.82 7.23
N GLU A 140 -1.10 23.94 6.72
CA GLU A 140 -1.83 24.83 5.79
C GLU A 140 -2.13 24.15 4.46
N LYS A 141 -1.16 23.42 3.88
CA LYS A 141 -1.37 22.64 2.65
C LYS A 141 -2.37 21.50 2.81
N VAL A 142 -2.39 20.87 3.98
CA VAL A 142 -3.34 19.81 4.29
C VAL A 142 -4.72 20.42 4.53
N HIS A 143 -4.78 21.49 5.32
CA HIS A 143 -6.01 22.18 5.66
C HIS A 143 -6.74 22.72 4.42
N SER A 144 -6.03 23.29 3.45
CA SER A 144 -6.65 23.79 2.22
C SER A 144 -7.34 22.68 1.41
N LYS A 145 -6.81 21.45 1.42
CA LYS A 145 -7.44 20.29 0.75
C LYS A 145 -8.64 19.73 1.48
N PHE A 146 -8.66 19.87 2.81
CA PHE A 146 -9.70 19.31 3.67
C PHE A 146 -10.77 20.31 4.09
N ALA A 147 -10.58 21.62 3.86
CA ALA A 147 -11.51 22.67 4.26
C ALA A 147 -12.93 22.43 3.71
N ASP A 148 -13.04 22.10 2.42
CA ASP A 148 -14.34 21.83 1.78
C ASP A 148 -15.02 20.58 2.33
N ILE A 149 -14.24 19.53 2.64
CA ILE A 149 -14.74 18.28 3.20
C ILE A 149 -15.19 18.49 4.64
N ALA A 150 -14.39 19.19 5.45
CA ALA A 150 -14.69 19.53 6.82
C ALA A 150 -15.98 20.36 6.92
N LYS A 151 -16.17 21.34 6.02
CA LYS A 151 -17.39 22.14 5.94
C LYS A 151 -18.63 21.29 5.64
N ARG A 152 -18.52 20.29 4.78
CA ARG A 152 -19.63 19.37 4.46
C ARG A 152 -19.98 18.42 5.60
N MET A 153 -18.99 17.98 6.37
CA MET A 153 -19.19 17.01 7.46
C MET A 153 -19.44 17.67 8.82
N GLN A 154 -19.32 19.00 8.95
CA GLN A 154 -19.38 19.72 10.23
C GLN A 154 -18.37 19.21 11.27
N VAL A 155 -17.18 18.82 10.82
CA VAL A 155 -16.12 18.27 11.67
C VAL A 155 -14.97 19.28 11.77
N ASP A 156 -14.33 19.35 12.93
CA ASP A 156 -13.13 20.17 13.13
C ASP A 156 -12.02 19.78 12.13
N PRO A 157 -11.60 20.70 11.25
CA PRO A 157 -10.59 20.43 10.23
C PRO A 157 -9.24 20.05 10.82
N VAL A 158 -8.89 20.55 12.02
CA VAL A 158 -7.62 20.24 12.70
C VAL A 158 -7.61 18.78 13.15
N ARG A 159 -8.75 18.28 13.65
CA ARG A 159 -8.89 16.86 14.03
C ARG A 159 -8.78 15.96 12.80
N LEU A 160 -9.39 16.36 11.70
CA LEU A 160 -9.38 15.62 10.44
C LEU A 160 -7.98 15.52 9.82
N SER A 161 -7.24 16.64 9.78
CA SER A 161 -5.88 16.69 9.26
C SER A 161 -4.91 15.91 10.14
N THR A 162 -5.07 16.01 11.47
CA THR A 162 -4.25 15.24 12.43
C THR A 162 -4.48 13.75 12.26
N ALA A 163 -5.74 13.30 12.20
CA ALA A 163 -6.08 11.90 11.97
C ALA A 163 -5.52 11.34 10.65
N TYR A 164 -5.50 12.15 9.59
CA TYR A 164 -4.89 11.79 8.32
C TYR A 164 -3.37 11.61 8.44
N ALA A 165 -2.69 12.56 9.09
CA ALA A 165 -1.24 12.48 9.31
C ALA A 165 -0.87 11.27 10.18
N GLU A 166 -1.58 11.05 11.28
CA GLU A 166 -1.40 9.88 12.15
C GLU A 166 -1.65 8.57 11.39
N GLY A 167 -2.73 8.51 10.61
CA GLY A 167 -3.03 7.35 9.76
C GLY A 167 -1.94 7.06 8.73
N ALA A 168 -1.31 8.08 8.17
CA ALA A 168 -0.18 7.92 7.24
C ALA A 168 1.06 7.34 7.93
N ILE A 169 1.38 7.80 9.15
CA ILE A 169 2.49 7.29 9.96
C ILE A 169 2.22 5.84 10.38
N CYS A 170 1.05 5.58 10.98
CA CYS A 170 0.65 4.23 11.39
C CYS A 170 0.67 3.25 10.22
N ARG A 171 0.17 3.66 9.05
CA ARG A 171 0.24 2.86 7.84
C ARG A 171 1.68 2.61 7.41
N GLY A 172 2.56 3.62 7.50
CA GLY A 172 3.99 3.48 7.22
C GLY A 172 4.63 2.38 8.07
N LEU A 173 4.34 2.37 9.37
CA LEU A 173 4.83 1.37 10.32
C LEU A 173 4.25 -0.03 10.05
N LEU A 174 2.99 -0.11 9.64
CA LEU A 174 2.29 -1.38 9.41
C LEU A 174 2.44 -1.93 7.97
N LYS A 175 3.05 -1.19 7.04
CA LYS A 175 3.31 -1.64 5.66
C LYS A 175 3.87 -3.07 5.55
N PRO A 176 4.92 -3.48 6.29
CA PRO A 176 5.47 -4.84 6.17
C PRO A 176 4.46 -5.94 6.50
N LEU A 177 3.51 -5.66 7.41
CA LEU A 177 2.44 -6.59 7.78
C LEU A 177 1.24 -6.51 6.82
N LEU A 178 0.92 -5.29 6.36
CA LEU A 178 -0.26 -5.00 5.54
C LEU A 178 -0.16 -5.60 4.15
N VAL A 179 1.02 -5.65 3.55
CA VAL A 179 1.21 -6.20 2.19
C VAL A 179 0.84 -7.69 2.12
N PRO A 180 1.42 -8.60 2.93
CA PRO A 180 1.05 -10.02 2.89
C PRO A 180 -0.40 -10.25 3.33
N MET A 181 -0.89 -9.50 4.32
CA MET A 181 -2.28 -9.62 4.78
C MET A 181 -3.29 -9.25 3.69
N LYS A 182 -3.00 -8.21 2.89
CA LYS A 182 -3.86 -7.83 1.76
C LYS A 182 -3.85 -8.87 0.64
N LEU A 183 -2.68 -9.43 0.32
CA LEU A 183 -2.57 -10.50 -0.66
C LEU A 183 -3.36 -11.74 -0.23
N TYR A 184 -3.22 -12.14 1.04
CA TYR A 184 -3.97 -13.26 1.59
C TYR A 184 -5.49 -12.99 1.63
N GLY A 185 -5.89 -11.78 2.03
CA GLY A 185 -7.29 -11.36 2.01
C GLY A 185 -7.90 -11.38 0.61
N ALA A 186 -7.18 -10.87 -0.39
CA ALA A 186 -7.61 -10.93 -1.80
C ALA A 186 -7.75 -12.38 -2.29
N TYR A 187 -6.82 -13.27 -1.93
CA TYR A 187 -6.92 -14.69 -2.23
C TYR A 187 -8.17 -15.35 -1.64
N LEU A 188 -8.46 -15.08 -0.35
CA LEU A 188 -9.68 -15.61 0.30
C LEU A 188 -10.96 -15.11 -0.36
N LEU A 189 -11.01 -13.82 -0.73
CA LEU A 189 -12.16 -13.23 -1.42
C LEU A 189 -12.38 -13.86 -2.79
N VAL A 190 -11.32 -14.05 -3.58
CA VAL A 190 -11.40 -14.69 -4.90
C VAL A 190 -11.85 -16.15 -4.77
N ARG A 191 -11.33 -16.88 -3.78
CA ARG A 191 -11.73 -18.27 -3.52
C ARG A 191 -13.21 -18.36 -3.11
N GLY A 192 -13.65 -17.46 -2.23
CA GLY A 192 -15.05 -17.36 -1.82
C GLY A 192 -15.96 -17.04 -3.00
N TRP A 193 -15.59 -16.06 -3.82
CA TRP A 193 -16.31 -15.69 -5.03
C TRP A 193 -16.48 -16.87 -6.00
N ARG A 194 -15.41 -17.64 -6.23
CA ARG A 194 -15.47 -18.83 -7.10
C ARG A 194 -16.45 -19.87 -6.59
N HIS A 195 -16.50 -20.08 -5.27
CA HIS A 195 -17.43 -21.02 -4.65
C HIS A 195 -18.89 -20.56 -4.82
N VAL A 196 -19.16 -19.26 -4.66
CA VAL A 196 -20.49 -18.69 -4.87
C VAL A 196 -20.93 -18.84 -6.34
N MET A 197 -20.04 -18.55 -7.29
CA MET A 197 -20.33 -18.68 -8.72
C MET A 197 -20.61 -20.13 -9.15
N MET A 198 -19.87 -21.11 -8.62
CA MET A 198 -20.14 -22.52 -8.90
C MET A 198 -21.53 -22.94 -8.40
N ASN A 199 -21.91 -22.54 -7.19
CA ASN A 199 -23.24 -22.84 -6.63
C ASN A 199 -24.37 -22.19 -7.44
N LEU A 200 -24.20 -20.94 -7.88
CA LEU A 200 -25.17 -20.25 -8.74
C LEU A 200 -25.34 -20.97 -10.09
N SER A 201 -24.24 -21.44 -10.68
CA SER A 201 -24.29 -22.17 -11.95
C SER A 201 -24.99 -23.52 -11.84
N SER A 202 -24.88 -24.21 -10.70
CA SER A 202 -25.61 -25.46 -10.47
C SER A 202 -27.11 -25.24 -10.28
N LEU A 203 -27.51 -24.15 -9.61
CA LEU A 203 -28.92 -23.81 -9.43
C LEU A 203 -29.58 -23.46 -10.77
N GLN A 204 -28.88 -22.72 -11.62
CA GLN A 204 -29.42 -22.36 -12.94
C GLN A 204 -29.68 -23.60 -13.82
N LYS A 205 -28.85 -24.64 -13.71
CA LYS A 205 -29.05 -25.91 -14.44
C LYS A 205 -30.20 -26.77 -13.92
N GLN A 206 -30.67 -26.55 -12.69
CA GLN A 206 -31.80 -27.30 -12.12
C GLN A 206 -33.16 -26.68 -12.47
N VAL A 207 -33.17 -25.39 -12.85
CA VAL A 207 -34.39 -24.64 -13.17
C VAL A 207 -34.76 -24.75 -14.66
N LEU A 208 -33.80 -25.13 -15.50
CA LEU A 208 -33.95 -25.36 -16.95
C LEU A 208 -34.18 -26.84 -17.25
#